data_AF-A0A6J4TT36-F1
#
_entry.id   AF-A0A6J4TT36-F1
#
_cell.length_a   1.000
_cell.length_b   1.000
_cell.length_c   1.000
_cell.angle_alpha   90.00
_cell.angle_beta   90.00
_cell.angle_gamma   90.00
#
_symmetry.space_group_name_H-M   'P 1'
#
loop_
_entity.id
_entity.type
_entity.pdbx_description
1 polymer ?
#
loop_
_entity_poly.entity_id
_entity_poly.type
_entity_poly.pdbx_seq_one_letter_code
_entity_poly.pdbx_strand_id
1 'polypeptide(L)'
;MPRTLVFIVLPLLLAFAASAPLFVRDAESRPDPLLVSGQQRYDAYVRTERESMRAMVTAGDRDGARIHRERLRPASVAAGLSSDTPRPLQVTRAAARVLSLDGRRTGPVDLLDVESHTAGSGVAFDAIRDALWARDKGLVGSIDERLAGLRTELDRHRRGAGFVLASSLRVADRRRLAAALDALAWRLELAAEKLSASGS
;
A
#
# COMPACT_ATOMS: atom_id res chain seq x y z
N MET A 1 11.14 14.82 91.36
CA MET A 1 9.98 13.93 91.06
C MET A 1 8.91 14.74 90.34
N PRO A 2 7.97 14.11 89.63
CA PRO A 2 7.97 13.67 88.21
C PRO A 2 7.54 14.85 87.26
N ARG A 3 6.94 14.76 86.06
CA ARG A 3 6.56 13.72 85.06
C ARG A 3 6.53 14.46 83.68
N THR A 4 7.33 14.13 82.67
CA THR A 4 7.11 13.11 81.60
C THR A 4 6.30 13.59 80.37
N LEU A 5 7.00 13.88 79.25
CA LEU A 5 6.56 13.89 77.82
C LEU A 5 5.43 14.90 77.42
N VAL A 6 5.17 15.25 76.14
CA VAL A 6 5.28 14.53 74.84
C VAL A 6 5.86 15.39 73.70
N PHE A 7 6.52 14.76 72.72
CA PHE A 7 6.94 15.34 71.42
C PHE A 7 5.77 15.44 70.42
N ILE A 8 5.64 16.57 69.70
CA ILE A 8 5.01 16.64 68.37
C ILE A 8 5.92 17.49 67.44
N VAL A 9 5.87 17.21 66.13
CA VAL A 9 6.91 17.55 65.13
C VAL A 9 6.62 18.84 64.33
N LEU A 10 7.69 19.33 63.71
CA LEU A 10 7.89 20.43 62.74
C LEU A 10 6.90 20.46 61.52
N PRO A 11 6.97 21.45 60.60
CA PRO A 11 5.87 22.38 60.36
C PRO A 11 5.10 22.14 59.04
N LEU A 12 3.91 22.74 58.93
CA LEU A 12 3.15 22.73 57.68
C LEU A 12 3.72 23.76 56.68
N LEU A 13 4.38 23.26 55.63
CA LEU A 13 4.88 24.06 54.51
C LEU A 13 3.75 24.55 53.60
N LEU A 14 3.96 25.69 52.93
CA LEU A 14 3.01 26.25 51.95
C LEU A 14 2.85 25.31 50.74
N ALA A 15 1.62 24.87 50.48
CA ALA A 15 1.25 24.26 49.22
C ALA A 15 1.00 25.34 48.15
N PHE A 16 2.02 25.61 47.32
CA PHE A 16 1.88 26.53 46.18
C PHE A 16 1.15 25.82 45.03
N ALA A 17 -0.05 26.28 44.66
CA ALA A 17 -0.88 25.63 43.64
C ALA A 17 -0.36 25.90 42.22
N ALA A 18 0.47 25.00 41.69
CA ALA A 18 1.02 25.05 40.34
C ALA A 18 0.32 24.04 39.40
N SER A 19 -0.93 24.31 39.03
CA SER A 19 -1.65 23.55 38.00
C SER A 19 -1.13 23.86 36.60
N ALA A 20 0.12 23.48 36.32
CA ALA A 20 0.64 23.43 34.96
C ALA A 20 -0.04 22.26 34.22
N PRO A 21 -0.77 22.49 33.11
CA PRO A 21 -1.24 21.37 32.29
C PRO A 21 -0.02 20.62 31.77
N LEU A 22 -0.02 19.29 31.92
CA LEU A 22 0.97 18.42 31.29
C LEU A 22 0.73 18.40 29.77
N PHE A 23 1.19 19.46 29.10
CA PHE A 23 1.51 19.41 27.68
C PHE A 23 2.66 18.43 27.48
N VAL A 24 2.31 17.14 27.47
CA VAL A 24 2.96 16.21 26.57
C VAL A 24 2.81 16.82 25.18
N ARG A 25 3.88 17.45 24.68
CA ARG A 25 4.03 17.63 23.25
C ARG A 25 3.97 16.24 22.66
N ASP A 26 2.97 15.97 21.83
CA ASP A 26 3.07 14.89 20.86
C ASP A 26 4.40 15.08 20.14
N ALA A 27 5.31 14.14 20.32
CA ALA A 27 6.60 14.17 19.66
C ALA A 27 6.35 13.86 18.19
N GLU A 28 6.13 14.90 17.38
CA GLU A 28 5.68 14.85 15.98
C GLU A 28 6.11 13.55 15.31
N SER A 29 5.13 12.65 15.11
CA SER A 29 5.38 11.25 14.77
C SER A 29 6.20 11.15 13.48
N ARG A 30 7.54 11.07 13.64
CA ARG A 30 8.47 11.16 12.51
C ARG A 30 8.13 10.05 11.52
N PRO A 31 7.92 10.38 10.24
CA PRO A 31 7.56 9.38 9.25
C PRO A 31 8.64 8.30 9.21
N ASP A 32 8.21 7.03 9.22
CA ASP A 32 9.10 5.86 9.18
C ASP A 32 10.11 6.03 8.02
N PRO A 33 11.44 6.04 8.29
CA PRO A 33 12.45 6.27 7.27
C PRO A 33 12.42 5.20 6.17
N LEU A 34 11.93 4.00 6.45
CA LEU A 34 11.74 2.94 5.46
C LEU A 34 10.58 3.27 4.51
N LEU A 35 9.49 3.86 5.02
CA LEU A 35 8.40 4.39 4.18
C LEU A 35 8.82 5.66 3.42
N VAL A 36 9.72 6.49 3.96
CA VAL A 36 10.29 7.64 3.23
C VAL A 36 11.18 7.17 2.06
N SER A 37 12.04 6.16 2.27
CA SER A 37 12.81 5.57 1.18
C SER A 37 11.90 4.89 0.14
N GLY A 38 10.89 4.15 0.59
CA GLY A 38 9.87 3.54 -0.27
C GLY A 38 9.10 4.56 -1.12
N GLN A 39 8.72 5.71 -0.54
CA GLN A 39 8.10 6.82 -1.26
C GLN A 39 9.02 7.35 -2.37
N GLN A 40 10.30 7.61 -2.10
CA GLN A 40 11.24 8.12 -3.11
C GLN A 40 11.39 7.16 -4.31
N ARG A 41 11.37 5.84 -4.08
CA ARG A 41 11.35 4.83 -5.14
C ARG A 41 10.05 4.85 -5.92
N TYR A 42 8.92 5.02 -5.24
CA TYR A 42 7.60 5.11 -5.88
C TYR A 42 7.42 6.39 -6.71
N ASP A 43 7.93 7.53 -6.24
CA ASP A 43 7.97 8.79 -6.99
C ASP A 43 8.80 8.69 -8.27
N ALA A 44 9.92 7.96 -8.23
CA ALA A 44 10.73 7.69 -9.42
C ALA A 44 9.96 6.83 -10.44
N TYR A 45 9.33 5.75 -9.97
CA TYR A 45 8.47 4.89 -10.81
C TYR A 45 7.31 5.66 -11.45
N VAL A 46 6.54 6.42 -10.68
CA VAL A 46 5.39 7.18 -11.17
C VAL A 46 5.81 8.26 -12.18
N ARG A 47 6.97 8.89 -11.99
CA ARG A 47 7.55 9.83 -12.97
C ARG A 47 7.90 9.12 -14.27
N THR A 48 8.66 8.02 -14.22
CA THR A 48 9.07 7.27 -15.41
C THR A 48 7.88 6.71 -16.19
N GLU A 49 6.89 6.12 -15.51
CA GLU A 49 5.66 5.63 -16.19
C GLU A 49 4.84 6.79 -16.81
N ARG A 50 4.75 7.96 -16.15
CA ARG A 50 4.12 9.17 -16.72
C ARG A 50 4.91 9.70 -17.93
N GLU A 51 6.22 9.59 -17.95
CA GLU A 51 7.09 9.97 -19.09
C GLU A 51 6.93 9.01 -20.26
N SER A 52 7.03 7.70 -20.03
CA SER A 52 6.81 6.67 -21.05
C SER A 52 5.40 6.72 -21.63
N MET A 53 4.36 6.90 -20.79
CA MET A 53 2.97 7.09 -21.26
C MET A 53 2.85 8.26 -22.25
N ARG A 54 3.49 9.40 -21.94
CA ARG A 54 3.48 10.58 -22.83
C ARG A 54 4.24 10.30 -24.14
N ALA A 55 5.38 9.63 -24.08
CA ALA A 55 6.13 9.24 -25.28
C ALA A 55 5.30 8.34 -26.21
N MET A 56 4.59 7.35 -25.66
CA MET A 56 3.71 6.47 -26.46
C MET A 56 2.53 7.24 -27.07
N VAL A 57 1.90 8.16 -26.33
CA VAL A 57 0.87 9.06 -26.88
C VAL A 57 1.41 9.91 -28.03
N THR A 58 2.60 10.49 -27.90
CA THR A 58 3.25 11.26 -28.98
C THR A 58 3.63 10.39 -30.19
N ALA A 59 4.02 9.14 -29.97
CA ALA A 59 4.28 8.16 -31.04
C ALA A 59 3.00 7.60 -31.70
N GLY A 60 1.81 7.90 -31.16
CA GLY A 60 0.54 7.34 -31.62
C GLY A 60 0.23 5.91 -31.11
N ASP A 61 1.11 5.32 -30.29
CA ASP A 61 0.91 4.00 -29.70
C ASP A 61 -0.09 4.09 -28.53
N ARG A 62 -1.34 3.75 -28.84
CA ARG A 62 -2.45 3.74 -27.88
C ARG A 62 -2.37 2.58 -26.90
N ASP A 63 -1.78 1.45 -27.29
CA ASP A 63 -1.73 0.25 -26.45
C ASP A 63 -0.54 0.31 -25.48
N GLY A 64 0.63 0.79 -25.92
CA GLY A 64 1.73 1.17 -25.03
C GLY A 64 1.32 2.25 -24.02
N ALA A 65 0.62 3.31 -24.49
CA ALA A 65 0.08 4.33 -23.60
C ALA A 65 -0.94 3.77 -22.58
N ARG A 66 -1.79 2.82 -23.00
CA ARG A 66 -2.73 2.11 -22.13
C ARG A 66 -2.00 1.27 -21.06
N ILE A 67 -0.99 0.50 -21.43
CA ILE A 67 -0.20 -0.31 -20.48
C ILE A 67 0.37 0.58 -19.36
N HIS A 68 0.98 1.72 -19.71
CA HIS A 68 1.50 2.67 -18.72
C HIS A 68 0.39 3.30 -17.86
N ARG A 69 -0.76 3.65 -18.45
CA ARG A 69 -1.92 4.18 -17.72
C ARG A 69 -2.48 3.18 -16.69
N GLU A 70 -2.57 1.90 -17.06
CA GLU A 70 -3.08 0.86 -16.16
C GLU A 70 -2.06 0.44 -15.11
N ARG A 71 -0.76 0.45 -15.42
CA ARG A 71 0.31 0.37 -14.39
C ARG A 71 0.17 1.47 -13.33
N LEU A 72 -0.21 2.68 -13.73
CA LEU A 72 -0.49 3.79 -12.85
C LEU A 72 -1.87 3.74 -12.16
N ARG A 73 -2.73 2.74 -12.43
CA ARG A 73 -4.10 2.67 -11.88
C ARG A 73 -4.14 2.73 -10.34
N PRO A 74 -3.25 2.07 -9.57
CA PRO A 74 -3.21 2.22 -8.11
C PRO A 74 -2.91 3.66 -7.67
N ALA A 75 -2.00 4.37 -8.35
CA ALA A 75 -1.71 5.77 -8.05
C ALA A 75 -2.93 6.66 -8.33
N SER A 76 -3.59 6.50 -9.48
CA SER A 76 -4.80 7.25 -9.82
C SER A 76 -5.94 7.02 -8.81
N VAL A 77 -6.15 5.77 -8.37
CA VAL A 77 -7.18 5.42 -7.39
C VAL A 77 -6.86 5.92 -5.98
N ALA A 78 -5.58 6.04 -5.60
CA ALA A 78 -5.18 6.63 -4.32
C ALA A 78 -5.12 8.17 -4.32
N ALA A 79 -4.82 8.80 -5.46
CA ALA A 79 -4.76 10.26 -5.60
C ALA A 79 -6.15 10.91 -5.72
N GLY A 80 -7.11 10.20 -6.32
CA GLY A 80 -8.46 10.72 -6.58
C GLY A 80 -8.42 11.87 -7.58
N LEU A 81 -8.54 13.11 -7.07
CA LEU A 81 -8.44 14.35 -7.87
C LEU A 81 -7.10 15.07 -7.72
N SER A 82 -6.17 14.59 -6.88
CA SER A 82 -4.84 15.20 -6.73
C SER A 82 -3.90 14.84 -7.89
N SER A 83 -3.01 15.77 -8.23
CA SER A 83 -1.86 15.56 -9.12
C SER A 83 -0.71 14.78 -8.46
N ASP A 84 -0.65 14.83 -7.13
CA ASP A 84 0.49 14.40 -6.32
C ASP A 84 0.65 12.87 -6.34
N THR A 85 1.85 12.39 -6.03
CA THR A 85 2.05 10.96 -5.78
C THR A 85 1.44 10.59 -4.42
N PRO A 86 0.55 9.60 -4.34
CA PRO A 86 0.01 9.14 -3.06
C PRO A 86 1.09 8.50 -2.18
N ARG A 87 0.90 8.56 -0.86
CA ARG A 87 1.81 7.94 0.12
C ARG A 87 1.78 6.41 0.01
N PRO A 88 2.80 5.67 0.48
CA PRO A 88 2.93 4.24 0.20
C PRO A 88 1.73 3.44 0.72
N LEU A 89 1.29 3.69 1.95
CA LEU A 89 0.12 3.05 2.58
C LEU A 89 -1.24 3.45 1.94
N GLN A 90 -1.29 4.52 1.13
CA GLN A 90 -2.48 4.89 0.36
C GLN A 90 -2.51 4.10 -0.95
N VAL A 91 -1.37 4.02 -1.65
CA VAL A 91 -1.28 3.29 -2.92
C VAL A 91 -1.34 1.78 -2.74
N THR A 92 -0.82 1.19 -1.65
CA THR A 92 -1.00 -0.24 -1.36
C THR A 92 -2.49 -0.60 -1.19
N ARG A 93 -3.30 0.26 -0.57
CA ARG A 93 -4.75 0.06 -0.44
C ARG A 93 -5.49 0.24 -1.76
N ALA A 94 -5.06 1.21 -2.58
CA ALA A 94 -5.61 1.35 -3.92
C ALA A 94 -5.25 0.16 -4.82
N ALA A 95 -4.04 -0.39 -4.70
CA ALA A 95 -3.64 -1.64 -5.36
C ALA A 95 -4.55 -2.81 -4.94
N ALA A 96 -4.82 -2.98 -3.64
CA ALA A 96 -5.77 -3.97 -3.15
C ALA A 96 -7.17 -3.81 -3.78
N ARG A 97 -7.67 -2.57 -3.92
CA ARG A 97 -8.98 -2.28 -4.54
C ARG A 97 -9.00 -2.51 -6.05
N VAL A 98 -7.93 -2.14 -6.76
CA VAL A 98 -7.77 -2.42 -8.20
C VAL A 98 -7.69 -3.93 -8.47
N LEU A 99 -7.08 -4.69 -7.55
CA LEU A 99 -6.99 -6.15 -7.61
C LEU A 99 -8.17 -6.90 -6.98
N SER A 100 -9.23 -6.25 -6.51
CA SER A 100 -10.39 -6.96 -5.94
C SER A 100 -11.47 -7.30 -6.99
N LEU A 101 -12.28 -8.33 -6.71
CA LEU A 101 -13.40 -8.71 -7.57
C LEU A 101 -14.38 -7.56 -7.78
N ASP A 102 -14.69 -6.81 -6.71
CA ASP A 102 -15.62 -5.67 -6.78
C ASP A 102 -15.03 -4.50 -7.59
N GLY A 103 -13.70 -4.30 -7.54
CA GLY A 103 -13.00 -3.37 -8.42
C GLY A 103 -13.07 -3.77 -9.91
N ARG A 104 -13.12 -5.08 -10.22
CA ARG A 104 -13.28 -5.59 -11.59
C ARG A 104 -14.73 -5.71 -12.05
N ARG A 105 -15.71 -5.76 -11.13
CA ARG A 105 -17.12 -6.10 -11.42
C ARG A 105 -17.86 -5.08 -12.28
N THR A 106 -17.26 -3.90 -12.47
CA THR A 106 -17.85 -2.72 -13.13
C THR A 106 -17.32 -2.47 -14.55
N GLY A 107 -16.43 -3.31 -15.09
CA GLY A 107 -15.84 -3.09 -16.42
C GLY A 107 -15.46 -4.35 -17.20
N PRO A 108 -15.07 -4.22 -18.48
CA PRO A 108 -14.52 -5.32 -19.26
C PRO A 108 -13.20 -5.79 -18.65
N VAL A 109 -13.05 -7.09 -18.42
CA VAL A 109 -11.78 -7.68 -17.99
C VAL A 109 -10.93 -7.94 -19.23
N ASP A 110 -9.92 -7.10 -19.49
CA ASP A 110 -8.81 -7.44 -20.38
C ASP A 110 -7.66 -8.01 -19.54
N LEU A 111 -7.03 -9.08 -20.01
CA LEU A 111 -5.87 -9.67 -19.34
C LEU A 111 -4.64 -8.76 -19.40
N LEU A 112 -4.52 -7.90 -20.42
CA LEU A 112 -3.46 -6.89 -20.50
C LEU A 112 -3.59 -5.82 -19.41
N ASP A 113 -4.83 -5.41 -19.11
CA ASP A 113 -5.11 -4.50 -17.99
C ASP A 113 -4.83 -5.21 -16.65
N VAL A 114 -5.23 -6.47 -16.50
CA VAL A 114 -4.95 -7.26 -15.29
C VAL A 114 -3.45 -7.47 -15.05
N GLU A 115 -2.64 -7.73 -16.09
CA GLU A 115 -1.18 -7.75 -15.94
C GLU A 115 -0.66 -6.37 -15.52
N SER A 116 -1.11 -5.30 -16.17
CA SER A 116 -0.65 -3.94 -15.90
C SER A 116 -1.00 -3.49 -14.47
N HIS A 117 -2.21 -3.78 -14.00
CA HIS A 117 -2.67 -3.61 -12.62
C HIS A 117 -1.83 -4.44 -11.64
N THR A 118 -1.50 -5.68 -11.98
CA THR A 118 -0.65 -6.56 -11.15
C THR A 118 0.77 -6.00 -11.03
N ALA A 119 1.37 -5.53 -12.12
CA ALA A 119 2.69 -4.91 -12.13
C ALA A 119 2.73 -3.64 -11.27
N GLY A 120 1.77 -2.72 -11.47
CA GLY A 120 1.65 -1.50 -10.65
C GLY A 120 1.41 -1.79 -9.16
N SER A 121 0.68 -2.86 -8.85
CA SER A 121 0.44 -3.31 -7.49
C SER A 121 1.67 -3.94 -6.83
N GLY A 122 2.53 -4.61 -7.61
CA GLY A 122 3.85 -5.06 -7.15
C GLY A 122 4.74 -3.88 -6.73
N VAL A 123 4.82 -2.84 -7.57
CA VAL A 123 5.62 -1.65 -7.23
C VAL A 123 5.03 -0.86 -6.05
N ALA A 124 3.70 -0.85 -5.89
CA ALA A 124 3.02 -0.30 -4.72
C ALA A 124 3.27 -1.12 -3.42
N PHE A 125 3.64 -2.39 -3.55
CA PHE A 125 4.11 -3.23 -2.44
C PHE A 125 5.60 -3.00 -2.15
N ASP A 126 6.45 -2.90 -3.18
CA ASP A 126 7.89 -2.60 -3.03
C ASP A 126 8.15 -1.20 -2.42
N ALA A 127 7.17 -0.30 -2.47
CA ALA A 127 7.15 0.98 -1.75
C ALA A 127 6.88 0.87 -0.23
N ILE A 128 6.38 -0.27 0.27
CA ILE A 128 6.20 -0.54 1.72
C ILE A 128 7.05 -1.72 2.23
N ARG A 129 7.70 -2.45 1.32
CA ARG A 129 8.35 -3.74 1.56
C ARG A 129 9.35 -3.75 2.70
N ASP A 130 10.21 -2.73 2.82
CA ASP A 130 11.26 -2.69 3.83
C ASP A 130 10.66 -2.52 5.24
N ALA A 131 9.70 -1.59 5.38
CA ALA A 131 8.93 -1.37 6.60
C ALA A 131 8.13 -2.63 6.99
N LEU A 132 7.51 -3.30 6.01
CA LEU A 132 6.80 -4.55 6.26
C LEU A 132 7.75 -5.68 6.66
N TRP A 133 8.92 -5.82 6.03
CA TRP A 133 9.89 -6.86 6.35
C TRP A 133 10.48 -6.70 7.76
N ALA A 134 10.64 -5.47 8.24
CA ALA A 134 11.03 -5.18 9.61
C ALA A 134 9.99 -5.69 10.65
N ARG A 135 8.72 -5.86 10.25
CA ARG A 135 7.58 -6.17 11.14
C ARG A 135 6.91 -7.53 10.88
N ASP A 136 7.01 -8.07 9.67
CA ASP A 136 6.37 -9.30 9.23
C ASP A 136 7.01 -9.87 7.94
N LYS A 137 8.10 -10.60 8.12
CA LYS A 137 8.79 -11.31 7.03
C LYS A 137 7.92 -12.40 6.39
N GLY A 138 6.99 -12.98 7.16
CA GLY A 138 6.07 -14.02 6.67
C GLY A 138 5.00 -13.45 5.75
N LEU A 139 4.44 -12.29 6.09
CA LEU A 139 3.51 -11.57 5.21
C LEU A 139 4.21 -11.05 3.95
N VAL A 140 5.47 -10.58 4.02
CA VAL A 140 6.26 -10.23 2.83
C VAL A 140 6.40 -11.44 1.89
N GLY A 141 6.97 -12.55 2.37
CA GLY A 141 7.17 -13.75 1.53
C GLY A 141 5.86 -14.28 0.94
N SER A 142 4.77 -14.24 1.71
CA SER A 142 3.46 -14.71 1.25
C SER A 142 2.64 -13.65 0.46
N ILE A 143 3.21 -12.48 0.20
CA ILE A 143 2.81 -11.57 -0.88
C ILE A 143 3.62 -11.89 -2.15
N ASP A 144 4.92 -12.13 -2.04
CA ASP A 144 5.77 -12.55 -3.17
C ASP A 144 5.26 -13.85 -3.82
N GLU A 145 4.91 -14.86 -3.01
CA GLU A 145 4.25 -16.10 -3.45
C GLU A 145 3.00 -15.84 -4.31
N ARG A 146 2.20 -14.83 -3.93
CA ARG A 146 0.93 -14.51 -4.58
C ARG A 146 1.14 -13.70 -5.86
N LEU A 147 2.11 -12.78 -5.87
CA LEU A 147 2.56 -12.10 -7.09
C LEU A 147 3.10 -13.09 -8.12
N ALA A 148 3.97 -14.02 -7.70
CA ALA A 148 4.54 -15.05 -8.56
C ALA A 148 3.47 -16.04 -9.08
N GLY A 149 2.57 -16.51 -8.19
CA GLY A 149 1.47 -17.40 -8.56
C GLY A 149 0.46 -16.77 -9.51
N LEU A 150 0.09 -15.51 -9.28
CA LEU A 150 -0.79 -14.75 -10.17
C LEU A 150 -0.16 -14.52 -11.55
N ARG A 151 1.12 -14.13 -11.60
CA ARG A 151 1.86 -14.01 -12.86
C ARG A 151 1.90 -15.35 -13.62
N THR A 152 2.12 -16.45 -12.91
CA THR A 152 2.11 -17.81 -13.48
C THR A 152 0.74 -18.21 -14.05
N GLU A 153 -0.37 -17.77 -13.45
CA GLU A 153 -1.71 -18.00 -14.01
C GLU A 153 -1.98 -17.11 -15.24
N LEU A 154 -1.54 -15.85 -15.22
CA LEU A 154 -1.61 -14.94 -16.38
C LEU A 154 -0.80 -15.43 -17.57
N ASP A 155 0.43 -15.91 -17.35
CA ASP A 155 1.34 -16.35 -18.42
C ASP A 155 0.76 -17.53 -19.24
N ARG A 156 -0.10 -18.37 -18.63
CA ARG A 156 -0.86 -19.45 -19.32
C ARG A 156 -1.85 -18.93 -20.37
N HIS A 157 -2.14 -17.64 -20.36
CA HIS A 157 -3.12 -16.99 -21.22
C HIS A 157 -2.48 -16.05 -22.27
N ARG A 158 -1.15 -15.99 -22.34
CA ARG A 158 -0.45 -15.21 -23.39
C ARG A 158 -0.59 -15.81 -24.79
N ARG A 159 -0.52 -14.93 -25.79
CA ARG A 159 -0.40 -15.23 -27.22
C ARG A 159 0.51 -14.17 -27.86
N GLY A 160 1.71 -14.56 -28.27
CA GLY A 160 2.73 -13.63 -28.76
C GLY A 160 3.05 -12.55 -27.72
N ALA A 161 2.98 -11.28 -28.12
CA ALA A 161 3.19 -10.14 -27.24
C ALA A 161 1.97 -9.76 -26.37
N GLY A 162 0.81 -10.41 -26.54
CA GLY A 162 -0.44 -10.09 -25.84
C GLY A 162 -1.09 -11.30 -25.17
N PHE A 163 -2.41 -11.24 -24.98
CA PHE A 163 -3.22 -12.26 -24.32
C PHE A 163 -4.37 -12.76 -25.19
N VAL A 164 -4.96 -13.90 -24.82
CA VAL A 164 -6.29 -14.29 -25.32
C VAL A 164 -7.37 -13.35 -24.79
N LEU A 165 -8.42 -13.11 -25.58
CA LEU A 165 -9.60 -12.36 -25.12
C LEU A 165 -10.25 -13.05 -23.91
N ALA A 166 -10.62 -12.31 -22.87
CA ALA A 166 -11.21 -12.90 -21.66
C ALA A 166 -12.59 -13.56 -21.88
N SER A 167 -13.24 -13.29 -23.02
CA SER A 167 -14.41 -14.02 -23.51
C SER A 167 -14.11 -15.48 -23.90
N SER A 168 -12.86 -15.78 -24.31
CA SER A 168 -12.40 -17.13 -24.68
C SER A 168 -11.93 -17.98 -23.48
N LEU A 169 -11.78 -17.38 -22.31
CA LEU A 169 -11.41 -18.10 -21.08
C LEU A 169 -12.55 -19.00 -20.60
N ARG A 170 -12.21 -20.25 -20.26
CA ARG A 170 -13.18 -21.18 -19.65
C ARG A 170 -13.61 -20.65 -18.28
N VAL A 171 -14.84 -20.98 -17.86
CA VAL A 171 -15.38 -20.56 -16.55
C VAL A 171 -14.46 -20.93 -15.38
N ALA A 172 -13.80 -22.09 -15.44
CA ALA A 172 -12.83 -22.53 -14.44
C ALA A 172 -11.58 -21.63 -14.40
N ASP A 173 -11.06 -21.21 -15.56
CA ASP A 173 -9.85 -20.37 -15.64
C ASP A 173 -10.14 -18.96 -15.11
N ARG A 174 -11.29 -18.36 -15.49
CA ARG A 174 -11.76 -17.08 -14.95
C ARG A 174 -11.92 -17.11 -13.42
N ARG A 175 -12.42 -18.22 -12.86
CA ARG A 175 -12.56 -18.41 -11.41
C ARG A 175 -11.21 -18.51 -10.70
N ARG A 176 -10.22 -19.22 -11.27
CA ARG A 176 -8.87 -19.30 -10.68
C ARG A 176 -8.16 -17.94 -10.71
N LEU A 177 -8.19 -17.24 -11.85
CA LEU A 177 -7.59 -15.90 -11.97
C LEU A 177 -8.23 -14.90 -11.01
N ALA A 178 -9.56 -14.90 -10.90
CA ALA A 178 -10.27 -14.07 -9.91
C ALA A 178 -9.83 -14.38 -8.48
N ALA A 179 -9.81 -15.65 -8.08
CA ALA A 179 -9.38 -16.06 -6.74
C ALA A 179 -7.92 -15.71 -6.45
N ALA A 180 -7.01 -15.79 -7.44
CA ALA A 180 -5.61 -15.39 -7.29
C ALA A 180 -5.45 -13.86 -7.09
N LEU A 181 -6.21 -13.06 -7.83
CA LEU A 181 -6.26 -11.60 -7.68
C LEU A 181 -6.79 -11.19 -6.30
N ASP A 182 -7.93 -11.74 -5.89
CA ASP A 182 -8.56 -11.45 -4.60
C ASP A 182 -7.68 -11.91 -3.42
N ALA A 183 -6.98 -13.04 -3.58
CA ALA A 183 -6.01 -13.54 -2.64
C ALA A 183 -4.79 -12.60 -2.48
N LEU A 184 -4.32 -11.96 -3.56
CA LEU A 184 -3.27 -10.95 -3.48
C LEU A 184 -3.80 -9.65 -2.85
N ALA A 185 -4.96 -9.16 -3.30
CA ALA A 185 -5.62 -7.97 -2.77
C ALA A 185 -5.76 -7.99 -1.24
N TRP A 186 -6.26 -9.11 -0.68
CA TRP A 186 -6.40 -9.28 0.77
C TRP A 186 -5.08 -9.11 1.53
N ARG A 187 -3.96 -9.59 0.97
CA ARG A 187 -2.65 -9.49 1.63
C ARG A 187 -2.03 -8.09 1.51
N LEU A 188 -2.35 -7.35 0.45
CA LEU A 188 -1.96 -5.93 0.31
C LEU A 188 -2.70 -5.04 1.31
N GLU A 189 -4.01 -5.23 1.50
CA GLU A 189 -4.76 -4.47 2.53
C GLU A 189 -4.27 -4.83 3.94
N LEU A 190 -4.06 -6.12 4.25
CA LEU A 190 -3.49 -6.56 5.54
C LEU A 190 -2.09 -5.98 5.81
N ALA A 191 -1.26 -5.83 4.77
CA ALA A 191 0.05 -5.18 4.91
C ALA A 191 -0.08 -3.68 5.21
N ALA A 192 -1.01 -2.99 4.54
CA ALA A 192 -1.28 -1.57 4.79
C ALA A 192 -1.91 -1.33 6.17
N GLU A 193 -2.82 -2.20 6.61
CA GLU A 193 -3.38 -2.25 7.96
C GLU A 193 -2.28 -2.45 9.00
N LYS A 194 -1.48 -3.52 8.87
CA LYS A 194 -0.43 -3.85 9.85
C LYS A 194 0.57 -2.72 10.02
N LEU A 195 0.94 -2.01 8.95
CA LEU A 195 1.82 -0.83 9.02
C LEU A 195 1.13 0.44 9.53
N SER A 196 -0.19 0.58 9.36
CA SER A 196 -0.94 1.71 9.92
C SER A 196 -1.02 1.63 11.46
N ALA A 197 -1.18 0.41 12.00
CA ALA A 197 -1.33 0.12 13.43
C ALA A 197 -0.01 0.22 14.24
N SER A 198 0.84 1.21 13.96
CA SER A 198 1.87 1.73 14.89
C SER A 198 2.23 3.19 14.63
N GLY A 199 1.40 3.93 13.89
CA GLY A 199 1.44 5.40 13.84
C GLY A 199 0.50 6.04 14.86
N SER A 200 0.02 5.24 15.83
CA SER A 200 -1.04 5.49 16.79
C SER A 200 -0.66 4.87 18.14
#